data_AF-A0A8W8KM32-F1
#
_entry.id   AF-A0A8W8KM32-F1
#
_cell.length_a   1.000
_cell.length_b   1.000
_cell.length_c   1.000
_cell.angle_alpha   90.00
_cell.angle_beta   90.00
_cell.angle_gamma   90.00
#
_symmetry.space_group_name_H-M   'P 1'
#
loop_
_entity.id
_entity.type
_entity.pdbx_description
1 polymer ?
#
loop_
_entity_poly.entity_id
_entity_poly.type
_entity_poly.pdbx_seq_one_letter_code
_entity_poly.pdbx_strand_id
1 'polypeptide(L)'
;NLFPDWKNALKTEAYLKPQRQRAIPADKFPRVPPNHERVPVDEMQQAEEQGSFTFVRGPGDDDDDDAGDDFEQAPDTTEQSVRAPSPLPQKKETAPPDPAPSKTEMDDIEKELELDLENMNIDNVDTSDINLDEEDLLED
;
A
#
# COMPACT_ATOMS: atom_id res chain seq x y z
N ASN A 1 -10.41 6.84 -23.80
CA ASN A 1 -9.97 6.62 -22.41
C ASN A 1 -9.45 5.21 -22.26
N LEU A 2 -8.13 5.06 -22.06
CA LEU A 2 -7.48 3.75 -21.88
C LEU A 2 -7.81 3.10 -20.53
N PHE A 3 -8.26 3.89 -19.55
CA PHE A 3 -8.55 3.43 -18.19
C PHE A 3 -9.87 4.04 -17.73
N PRO A 4 -10.99 3.32 -17.83
CA PRO A 4 -12.30 3.84 -17.43
C PRO A 4 -12.36 4.18 -15.94
N ASP A 5 -11.67 3.41 -15.09
CA ASP A 5 -11.73 3.53 -13.62
C ASP A 5 -10.49 4.15 -12.98
N TRP A 6 -9.68 4.90 -13.74
CA TRP A 6 -8.41 5.44 -13.22
C TRP A 6 -8.61 6.37 -12.02
N LYS A 7 -9.70 7.15 -12.00
CA LYS A 7 -10.04 8.04 -10.89
C LYS A 7 -10.29 7.23 -9.61
N ASN A 8 -11.02 6.11 -9.73
CA ASN A 8 -11.30 5.22 -8.61
C ASN A 8 -10.01 4.55 -8.10
N ALA A 9 -9.12 4.13 -9.00
CA ALA A 9 -7.82 3.59 -8.62
C ALA A 9 -6.98 4.60 -7.82
N LEU A 10 -6.96 5.86 -8.26
CA LEU A 10 -6.18 6.92 -7.61
C LEU A 10 -6.74 7.30 -6.23
N LYS A 11 -8.07 7.38 -6.09
CA LYS A 11 -8.74 7.53 -4.79
C LYS A 11 -8.43 6.37 -3.86
N THR A 12 -8.52 5.14 -4.36
CA THR A 12 -8.25 3.91 -3.60
C THR A 12 -6.80 3.87 -3.10
N GLU A 13 -5.85 4.29 -3.92
CA GLU A 13 -4.45 4.40 -3.49
C GLU A 13 -4.30 5.39 -2.32
N ALA A 14 -4.93 6.56 -2.41
CA ALA A 14 -4.92 7.55 -1.34
C ALA A 14 -5.59 7.04 -0.05
N TYR A 15 -6.66 6.25 -0.17
CA TYR A 15 -7.33 5.61 0.96
C TYR A 15 -6.46 4.52 1.64
N LEU A 16 -5.74 3.71 0.86
CA LEU A 16 -4.91 2.62 1.38
C LEU A 16 -3.58 3.08 1.98
N LYS A 17 -3.00 4.20 1.50
CA LYS A 17 -1.73 4.75 2.01
C LYS A 17 -1.65 4.80 3.55
N PRO A 18 -2.60 5.42 4.27
CA PRO A 18 -2.55 5.46 5.74
C PRO A 18 -2.77 4.10 6.40
N GLN A 19 -3.51 3.18 5.76
CA GLN A 19 -3.73 1.84 6.30
C GLN A 19 -2.48 0.97 6.21
N ARG A 20 -1.72 1.06 5.12
CA ARG A 20 -0.48 0.30 4.91
C ARG A 20 0.63 0.70 5.88
N GLN A 21 0.63 1.96 6.31
CA GLN A 21 1.62 2.48 7.26
C GLN A 21 1.33 2.06 8.71
N ARG A 22 0.13 1.55 9.00
CA ARG A 22 -0.24 1.13 10.35
C ARG A 22 0.30 -0.27 10.64
N ALA A 23 1.23 -0.35 11.59
CA ALA A 23 1.67 -1.63 12.13
C ALA A 23 0.52 -2.30 12.89
N ILE A 24 0.17 -3.52 12.49
CA ILE A 24 -0.85 -4.34 13.16
C ILE A 24 -0.14 -5.25 14.17
N PRO A 25 -0.54 -5.27 15.45
CA PRO A 25 0.01 -6.20 16.43
C PRO A 25 -0.16 -7.67 16.02
N ALA A 26 0.84 -8.50 16.29
CA ALA A 26 0.85 -9.91 15.88
C ALA A 26 -0.37 -10.71 16.38
N ASP A 27 -0.85 -10.43 17.59
CA ASP A 27 -2.04 -11.08 18.17
C ASP A 27 -3.32 -10.88 17.32
N LYS A 28 -3.38 -9.80 16.53
CA LYS A 28 -4.52 -9.51 15.65
C LYS A 28 -4.40 -10.13 14.27
N PHE A 29 -3.23 -10.66 13.89
CA PHE A 29 -2.98 -11.21 12.56
C PHE A 29 -3.98 -12.30 12.12
N PRO A 30 -4.41 -13.23 12.99
CA PRO A 30 -5.39 -14.26 12.59
C PRO A 30 -6.76 -13.71 12.19
N ARG A 31 -7.05 -12.43 12.49
CA ARG A 31 -8.31 -11.75 12.14
C ARG A 31 -8.18 -10.83 10.93
N VAL A 32 -6.96 -10.61 10.42
CA VAL A 32 -6.74 -9.76 9.25
C VAL A 32 -7.06 -10.60 8.01
N PRO A 33 -8.02 -10.20 7.17
CA PRO A 33 -8.31 -10.93 5.94
C PRO A 33 -7.11 -10.85 5.00
N PRO A 34 -6.78 -11.95 4.31
CA PRO A 34 -5.73 -11.97 3.31
C PRO A 34 -6.10 -11.07 2.12
N ASN A 35 -5.08 -10.54 1.43
CA ASN A 35 -5.28 -9.51 0.38
C ASN A 35 -6.22 -9.94 -0.76
N HIS A 36 -6.31 -11.24 -1.07
CA HIS A 36 -7.15 -11.75 -2.15
C HIS A 36 -8.65 -11.75 -1.81
N GLU A 37 -9.01 -11.63 -0.53
CA GLU A 37 -10.40 -11.48 -0.07
C GLU A 37 -10.82 -10.01 0.07
N ARG A 38 -9.88 -9.07 -0.09
CA ARG A 38 -10.13 -7.64 0.05
C ARG A 38 -10.52 -7.02 -1.28
N VAL A 39 -11.45 -6.06 -1.23
CA VAL A 39 -11.87 -5.26 -2.38
C VAL A 39 -11.66 -3.77 -2.05
N PRO A 40 -10.44 -3.24 -2.26
CA PRO A 40 -10.11 -1.90 -1.79
C PRO A 40 -10.91 -0.77 -2.40
N VAL A 41 -11.39 -0.94 -3.64
CA VAL A 41 -12.21 0.07 -4.34
C VAL A 41 -13.55 0.25 -3.63
N ASP A 42 -14.23 -0.86 -3.30
CA ASP A 42 -15.49 -0.85 -2.57
C ASP A 42 -15.33 -0.32 -1.14
N GLU A 43 -14.23 -0.67 -0.47
CA GLU A 43 -13.89 -0.15 0.87
C GLU A 43 -13.72 1.38 0.84
N MET A 44 -13.03 1.90 -0.18
CA MET A 44 -12.85 3.34 -0.38
C MET A 44 -14.17 4.04 -0.67
N GLN A 45 -15.00 3.48 -1.55
CA GLN A 45 -16.29 4.06 -1.93
C GLN A 45 -17.25 4.12 -0.73
N GLN A 46 -17.34 3.04 0.05
CA GLN A 46 -18.10 3.04 1.30
C GLN A 46 -17.58 4.08 2.30
N ALA A 47 -16.27 4.28 2.38
CA ALA A 47 -15.69 5.29 3.27
C ALA A 47 -16.00 6.72 2.81
N GLU A 48 -16.10 6.96 1.49
CA GLU A 48 -16.53 8.24 0.90
C GLU A 48 -18.02 8.49 1.17
N GLU A 49 -18.88 7.49 0.96
CA GLU A 49 -20.32 7.56 1.28
C GLU A 49 -20.57 7.79 2.78
N GLN A 50 -19.73 7.21 3.64
CA GLN A 50 -19.79 7.41 5.09
C GLN A 50 -19.13 8.73 5.54
N GLY A 51 -18.52 9.50 4.64
CA GLY A 51 -17.81 10.74 4.96
C GLY A 51 -16.53 10.54 5.77
N SER A 52 -16.03 9.30 5.90
CA SER A 52 -14.79 8.99 6.62
C SER A 52 -13.53 9.16 5.77
N PHE A 53 -13.68 9.33 4.45
CA PHE A 53 -12.59 9.57 3.51
C PHE A 53 -12.94 10.71 2.55
N THR A 54 -12.01 11.63 2.36
CA THR A 54 -12.14 12.74 1.40
C THR A 54 -10.87 12.79 0.56
N PHE A 55 -11.01 12.68 -0.76
CA PHE A 55 -9.87 12.68 -1.66
C PHE A 55 -9.40 14.12 -1.94
N VAL A 56 -8.30 14.52 -1.31
CA VAL A 56 -7.63 15.80 -1.60
C VAL A 56 -6.55 15.56 -2.63
N ARG A 57 -6.76 16.06 -3.85
CA ARG A 57 -5.68 16.13 -4.83
C ARG A 57 -4.76 17.30 -4.49
N GLY A 58 -3.47 17.16 -4.77
CA GLY A 58 -2.48 18.17 -4.40
C GLY A 58 -2.86 19.57 -4.90
N PRO A 59 -2.39 20.65 -4.24
CA PRO A 59 -2.72 22.01 -4.62
C PRO A 59 -2.24 22.27 -6.05
N GLY A 60 -3.17 22.31 -7.02
CA GLY A 60 -2.86 22.47 -8.45
C GLY A 60 -3.71 21.64 -9.42
N ASP A 61 -4.59 20.75 -8.96
CA ASP A 61 -5.56 20.02 -9.82
C ASP A 61 -7.01 20.52 -9.55
N ASP A 62 -7.21 21.84 -9.49
CA ASP A 62 -8.53 22.46 -9.62
C ASP A 62 -8.73 22.81 -11.10
N ASP A 63 -9.24 21.87 -11.90
CA ASP A 63 -9.89 22.19 -13.17
C ASP A 63 -11.12 21.30 -13.32
N ASP A 64 -12.24 21.99 -13.50
CA ASP A 64 -13.65 21.60 -13.53
C ASP A 64 -14.02 20.31 -14.30
N ASP A 65 -15.05 19.61 -13.82
CA ASP A 65 -16.31 19.34 -14.54
C ASP A 65 -17.09 18.18 -13.88
N ASP A 66 -18.08 18.50 -13.03
CA ASP A 66 -19.51 18.41 -13.38
C ASP A 66 -20.38 18.72 -12.15
N ALA A 67 -21.48 19.41 -12.41
CA ALA A 67 -22.28 20.15 -11.47
C ALA A 67 -23.22 19.28 -10.61
N GLY A 68 -23.26 19.62 -9.31
CA GLY A 68 -24.44 19.44 -8.47
C GLY A 68 -24.30 18.35 -7.42
N ASP A 69 -23.70 18.67 -6.27
CA ASP A 69 -24.44 18.69 -5.00
C ASP A 69 -23.58 19.38 -3.92
N ASP A 70 -24.15 20.45 -3.37
CA ASP A 70 -23.96 20.91 -1.99
C ASP A 70 -22.52 21.02 -1.43
N PHE A 71 -21.80 22.05 -1.89
CA PHE A 71 -20.69 22.63 -1.15
C PHE A 71 -21.22 23.44 0.05
N GLU A 72 -21.77 22.76 1.06
CA GLU A 72 -22.13 23.38 2.35
C GLU A 72 -20.90 23.36 3.28
N GLN A 73 -20.16 24.47 3.22
CA GLN A 73 -19.66 25.22 4.36
C GLN A 73 -19.41 24.46 5.69
N ALA A 74 -18.13 24.35 6.05
CA ALA A 74 -17.66 23.91 7.37
C ALA A 74 -18.35 24.63 8.55
N PRO A 75 -18.33 24.00 9.74
CA PRO A 75 -17.80 24.73 10.88
C PRO A 75 -16.52 24.11 11.44
N ASP A 76 -15.58 25.03 11.61
CA ASP A 76 -14.39 25.00 12.44
C ASP A 76 -14.64 24.44 13.86
N THR A 77 -13.55 23.99 14.49
CA THR A 77 -13.36 23.83 15.94
C THR A 77 -14.13 22.69 16.63
N THR A 78 -13.39 21.69 17.12
CA THR A 78 -13.33 21.40 18.57
C THR A 78 -12.04 20.62 18.88
N GLU A 79 -10.99 21.36 19.25
CA GLU A 79 -10.09 20.88 20.29
C GLU A 79 -10.91 20.67 21.57
N GLN A 80 -10.96 19.44 22.10
CA GLN A 80 -11.28 19.22 23.52
C GLN A 80 -10.21 18.36 24.18
N SER A 81 -9.15 19.08 24.52
CA SER A 81 -8.45 18.99 25.80
C SER A 81 -9.40 18.62 26.96
N VAL A 82 -9.12 17.49 27.62
CA VAL A 82 -9.39 17.32 29.06
C VAL A 82 -8.06 17.08 29.77
N ARG A 83 -7.78 17.92 30.76
CA ARG A 83 -6.48 18.13 31.39
C ARG A 83 -6.46 17.59 32.83
N ALA A 84 -5.50 16.68 33.09
CA ALA A 84 -4.60 16.55 34.26
C ALA A 84 -5.15 16.01 35.63
N PRO A 85 -4.28 15.65 36.64
CA PRO A 85 -2.80 15.58 36.69
C PRO A 85 -2.12 14.32 37.33
N SER A 86 -0.82 14.13 37.00
CA SER A 86 0.32 13.57 37.81
C SER A 86 0.42 12.06 38.19
N PRO A 87 1.62 11.53 38.54
CA PRO A 87 3.01 12.01 38.35
C PRO A 87 3.95 10.97 37.65
N LEU A 88 5.13 11.43 37.18
CA LEU A 88 6.20 10.63 36.56
C LEU A 88 6.71 9.48 37.45
N PRO A 89 7.30 8.43 36.84
CA PRO A 89 8.74 8.24 37.05
C PRO A 89 9.56 8.04 35.76
N GLN A 90 10.84 8.36 35.91
CA GLN A 90 11.86 8.57 34.89
C GLN A 90 12.43 7.27 34.27
N LYS A 91 13.03 7.48 33.08
CA LYS A 91 14.30 6.91 32.58
C LYS A 91 14.30 5.55 31.86
N LYS A 92 15.16 5.55 30.82
CA LYS A 92 15.74 4.44 30.01
C LYS A 92 14.78 3.90 28.94
N GLU A 93 15.14 3.73 27.67
CA GLU A 93 16.43 3.65 27.00
C GLU A 93 16.12 3.62 25.49
N THR A 94 16.92 4.32 24.70
CA THR A 94 16.86 4.38 23.24
C THR A 94 16.93 2.98 22.64
N ALA A 95 15.87 2.52 21.98
CA ALA A 95 15.94 1.40 21.05
C ALA A 95 16.49 1.90 19.70
N PRO A 96 17.45 1.19 19.07
CA PRO A 96 18.00 1.59 17.78
C PRO A 96 16.96 1.45 16.65
N PRO A 97 17.07 2.23 15.57
CA PRO A 97 16.28 2.05 14.35
C PRO A 97 16.58 0.68 13.73
N ASP A 98 15.55 0.03 13.19
CA ASP A 98 15.68 -1.18 12.36
C ASP A 98 16.80 -1.00 11.32
N PRO A 99 17.78 -1.92 11.24
CA PRO A 99 18.76 -1.87 10.17
C PRO A 99 18.06 -2.22 8.86
N ALA A 100 18.14 -1.31 7.89
CA ALA A 100 18.01 -1.70 6.48
C ALA A 100 18.96 -2.88 6.21
N PRO A 101 18.58 -3.86 5.36
CA PRO A 101 19.38 -5.04 5.13
C PRO A 101 20.80 -4.63 4.80
N SER A 102 21.73 -5.04 5.66
CA SER A 102 23.14 -4.71 5.48
C SER A 102 23.65 -5.40 4.21
N LYS A 103 24.68 -4.85 3.56
CA LYS A 103 25.28 -5.50 2.37
C LYS A 103 25.62 -6.97 2.62
N THR A 104 26.03 -7.29 3.84
CA THR A 104 26.31 -8.66 4.29
C THR A 104 25.08 -9.57 4.22
N GLU A 105 23.89 -9.09 4.58
CA GLU A 105 22.65 -9.87 4.47
C GLU A 105 22.24 -10.09 3.01
N MET A 106 22.49 -9.10 2.14
CA MET A 106 22.31 -9.29 0.70
C MET A 106 23.28 -10.33 0.13
N ASP A 107 24.55 -10.27 0.52
CA ASP A 107 25.57 -11.25 0.10
C ASP A 107 25.23 -12.67 0.57
N ASP A 108 24.57 -12.82 1.73
CA ASP A 108 24.14 -14.13 2.24
C ASP A 108 22.90 -14.65 1.50
N ILE A 109 21.95 -13.77 1.17
CA ILE A 109 20.79 -14.12 0.31
C ILE A 109 21.26 -14.53 -1.09
N GLU A 110 22.23 -13.81 -1.68
CA GLU A 110 22.78 -14.16 -2.99
C GLU A 110 23.42 -15.54 -3.01
N LYS A 111 24.20 -15.90 -1.97
CA LYS A 111 24.79 -17.25 -1.85
C LYS A 111 23.76 -18.35 -1.69
N GLU A 112 22.71 -18.11 -0.92
CA GLU A 112 21.61 -19.09 -0.76
C GLU A 112 20.89 -19.32 -2.09
N LEU A 113 20.63 -18.25 -2.85
CA LEU A 113 20.02 -18.34 -4.18
C LEU A 113 20.94 -19.03 -5.21
N GLU A 114 22.24 -18.80 -5.15
CA GLU A 114 23.22 -19.49 -6.02
C GLU A 114 23.25 -21.00 -5.76
N LEU A 115 23.22 -21.41 -4.48
CA LEU A 115 23.13 -22.83 -4.10
C LEU A 115 21.83 -23.46 -4.59
N ASP A 116 20.70 -22.80 -4.38
CA ASP A 116 19.40 -23.30 -4.83
C ASP A 116 19.34 -23.43 -6.37
N LEU A 117 19.92 -22.47 -7.10
CA LEU A 117 20.02 -22.51 -8.57
C LEU A 117 20.93 -23.64 -9.08
N GLU A 118 22.08 -23.89 -8.43
CA GLU A 118 22.97 -25.01 -8.78
C GLU A 118 22.30 -26.36 -8.52
N ASN A 119 21.46 -26.43 -7.49
CA ASN A 119 20.66 -27.59 -7.18
C ASN A 119 19.42 -27.77 -8.09
N MET A 120 19.05 -26.78 -8.90
CA MET A 120 17.98 -26.91 -9.88
C MET A 120 18.46 -27.57 -11.17
N ASN A 121 17.73 -28.58 -11.65
CA ASN A 121 17.95 -29.19 -12.96
C ASN A 121 17.41 -28.30 -14.09
N ILE A 122 18.11 -27.19 -14.38
CA ILE A 122 17.75 -26.23 -15.44
C ILE A 122 17.71 -26.91 -16.83
N ASP A 123 18.46 -27.99 -17.02
CA ASP A 123 18.47 -28.80 -18.26
C ASP A 123 17.15 -29.54 -18.53
N ASN A 124 16.29 -29.69 -17.51
CA ASN A 124 15.01 -30.40 -17.64
C ASN A 124 13.81 -29.44 -17.74
N VAL A 125 14.09 -28.15 -17.94
CA VAL A 125 13.07 -27.14 -18.28
C VAL A 125 12.68 -27.32 -19.73
N ASP A 126 11.46 -27.80 -19.96
CA ASP A 126 10.89 -27.96 -21.29
C ASP A 126 10.52 -26.59 -21.87
N THR A 127 11.45 -26.00 -22.63
CA THR A 127 11.22 -24.75 -23.36
C THR A 127 10.60 -24.99 -24.74
N SER A 128 10.30 -26.24 -25.11
CA SER A 128 9.72 -26.57 -26.42
C SER A 128 8.22 -26.28 -26.51
N ASP A 129 7.55 -26.14 -25.36
CA ASP A 129 6.15 -25.68 -25.25
C ASP A 129 6.02 -24.14 -25.30
N ILE A 130 7.15 -23.43 -25.26
CA ILE A 130 7.18 -21.99 -25.50
C ILE A 130 7.31 -21.81 -27.01
N ASN A 131 6.20 -21.48 -27.67
CA ASN A 131 6.21 -20.97 -29.03
C ASN A 131 6.90 -19.60 -29.00
N LEU A 132 8.23 -19.58 -29.02
CA LEU A 132 9.02 -18.43 -29.42
C LEU A 132 9.01 -18.41 -30.95
N ASP A 133 7.83 -18.18 -31.54
CA ASP A 133 7.75 -17.82 -32.93
C ASP A 133 8.47 -16.48 -33.09
N GLU A 134 9.67 -16.54 -33.65
CA GLU A 134 10.48 -15.37 -34.01
C GLU A 134 9.73 -14.37 -34.92
N GLU A 135 8.55 -14.73 -35.43
CA GLU A 135 7.64 -13.83 -36.17
C GLU A 135 6.84 -12.87 -35.26
N ASP A 136 6.36 -13.27 -34.07
CA ASP A 136 5.54 -12.39 -33.20
C ASP A 136 6.42 -11.41 -32.39
N LEU A 137 7.70 -11.75 -32.18
CA LEU A 137 8.68 -10.85 -31.55
C LEU A 137 9.27 -9.81 -32.52
N LEU A 138 9.10 -10.01 -33.84
CA LEU A 138 9.58 -9.11 -34.89
C LEU A 138 8.47 -8.25 -35.52
N GLU A 139 7.22 -8.37 -35.08
CA GLU A 139 6.11 -7.49 -35.49
C GLU A 139 5.86 -6.34 -34.46
N ASP A 140 6.53 -5.21 -34.73
CA ASP A 140 6.43 -3.82 -34.22
C ASP A 140 6.92 -3.48 -32.78
#